data_AF-A0A5K1D715-F1
#
_entry.id   AF-A0A5K1D715-F1
#
_cell.length_a   1.000
_cell.length_b   1.000
_cell.length_c   1.000
_cell.angle_alpha   90.00
_cell.angle_beta   90.00
_cell.angle_gamma   90.00
#
_symmetry.space_group_name_H-M   'P 1'
#
loop_
_entity.id
_entity.type
_entity.pdbx_description
1 polymer ?
#
loop_
_entity_poly.entity_id
_entity_poly.type
_entity_poly.pdbx_seq_one_letter_code
_entity_poly.pdbx_strand_id
1 'polypeptide(L)'
;FVNKAALITGGDTHLDGSIAKRWRLCTIQEVEDLKTLIRLFPLWSTGIYLNIANAVQTNLTILQSLAMDRSLGPSFKVPAASFQVFSYISMGICLPLIDRFFYPFSRMLVRRPLTLLHRIGVGHVLVIVGLAAMACVEARRLQVMHQRGLAVAGDHLDAVVPMSALWLVLPLAILGAGSAFYLPDQVNLYYQEFPASLKNVGTSVCLLAVGIGYYLSTTVVRAVQKVTPWLTDDINSGRVDNVYWILAGLEGLNFLYYVLCAKLYKLQSSG
;
A
#
# COMPACT_ATOMS: atom_id res chain seq x y z
N PHE A 1 4.81 31.98 3.55
CA PHE A 1 5.63 31.76 4.76
C PHE A 1 7.06 31.36 4.40
N VAL A 2 7.29 30.29 3.61
CA VAL A 2 8.64 29.77 3.28
C VAL A 2 9.55 30.79 2.54
N ASN A 3 8.99 31.69 1.72
CA ASN A 3 9.76 32.74 1.02
C ASN A 3 10.59 33.64 1.95
N LYS A 4 10.22 33.74 3.23
CA LYS A 4 10.98 34.54 4.20
C LYS A 4 12.40 33.99 4.44
N ALA A 5 12.63 32.70 4.18
CA ALA A 5 13.95 32.08 4.31
C ALA A 5 14.95 32.54 3.23
N ALA A 6 14.47 33.12 2.12
CA ALA A 6 15.30 33.69 1.07
C ALA A 6 15.48 35.22 1.18
N LEU A 7 14.96 35.85 2.24
CA LEU A 7 15.13 37.28 2.47
C LEU A 7 16.48 37.55 3.12
N ILE A 8 17.33 38.32 2.43
CA ILE A 8 18.63 38.75 2.97
C ILE A 8 18.40 39.75 4.10
N THR A 9 18.89 39.42 5.28
CA THR A 9 18.89 40.32 6.45
C THR A 9 20.31 40.73 6.78
N GLY A 10 20.49 41.83 7.53
CA GLY A 10 21.82 42.32 7.92
C GLY A 10 22.69 41.23 8.56
N GLY A 11 23.89 41.01 8.01
CA GLY A 11 24.87 40.02 8.48
C GLY A 11 24.65 38.58 8.00
N ASP A 12 23.81 38.37 6.98
CA ASP A 12 23.67 37.07 6.30
C ASP A 12 24.68 36.84 5.17
N THR A 13 25.26 37.92 4.65
CA THR A 13 26.24 37.91 3.58
C THR A 13 27.55 38.54 4.03
N HIS A 14 28.66 37.99 3.56
CA HIS A 14 29.98 38.60 3.64
C HIS A 14 30.04 39.84 2.73
N LEU A 15 31.08 40.66 2.89
CA LEU A 15 31.31 41.87 2.09
C LEU A 15 31.49 41.57 0.58
N ASP A 16 31.86 40.34 0.24
CA ASP A 16 32.00 39.83 -1.13
C ASP A 16 30.68 39.30 -1.73
N GLY A 17 29.59 39.36 -0.97
CA GLY A 17 28.27 38.85 -1.37
C GLY A 17 28.06 37.34 -1.16
N SER A 18 29.05 36.61 -0.64
CA SER A 18 28.90 35.19 -0.32
C SER A 18 28.05 34.96 0.96
N ILE A 19 27.34 33.84 1.03
CA ILE A 19 26.44 33.53 2.16
C ILE A 19 27.28 33.20 3.41
N ALA A 20 27.23 34.07 4.41
CA ALA A 20 27.94 33.92 5.68
C ALA A 20 27.22 32.95 6.64
N LYS A 21 25.88 32.86 6.56
CA LYS A 21 25.05 32.04 7.44
C LYS A 21 24.11 31.13 6.65
N ARG A 22 24.65 30.01 6.13
CA ARG A 22 23.88 28.99 5.37
C ARG A 22 22.66 28.42 6.11
N TRP A 23 22.68 28.40 7.45
CA TRP A 23 21.56 27.93 8.26
C TRP A 23 20.43 28.95 8.44
N ARG A 24 20.66 30.22 8.06
CA ARG A 24 19.70 31.32 8.24
C ARG A 24 19.21 31.88 6.90
N LEU A 25 20.04 31.84 5.86
CA LEU A 25 19.73 32.32 4.53
C LEU A 25 19.75 31.16 3.53
N CYS A 26 18.59 30.87 2.95
CA CYS A 26 18.42 29.90 1.86
C CYS A 26 18.39 30.62 0.52
N THR A 27 18.83 29.93 -0.53
CA THR A 27 18.61 30.37 -1.91
C THR A 27 17.14 30.26 -2.29
N ILE A 28 16.70 31.04 -3.28
CA ILE A 28 15.35 30.94 -3.82
C ILE A 28 15.08 29.52 -4.33
N GLN A 29 16.08 28.88 -4.95
CA GLN A 29 15.98 27.51 -5.44
C GLN A 29 15.69 26.51 -4.31
N GLU A 30 16.42 26.58 -3.19
CA GLU A 30 16.19 25.69 -2.03
C GLU A 30 14.78 25.89 -1.43
N VAL A 31 14.27 27.12 -1.46
CA VAL A 31 12.90 27.42 -1.01
C VAL A 31 11.85 26.84 -1.96
N GLU A 32 12.04 26.93 -3.27
CA GLU A 32 11.14 26.30 -4.25
C GLU A 32 11.19 24.77 -4.19
N ASP A 33 12.39 24.20 -4.05
CA ASP A 33 12.61 22.77 -3.87
C ASP A 33 11.83 22.24 -2.64
N LEU A 34 11.89 22.95 -1.51
CA LEU A 34 11.14 22.60 -0.30
C LEU A 34 9.61 22.72 -0.50
N LYS A 35 9.14 23.74 -1.22
CA LYS A 35 7.70 23.86 -1.52
C LYS A 35 7.20 22.68 -2.35
N THR A 36 7.99 22.22 -3.32
CA THR A 36 7.66 21.04 -4.13
C THR A 36 7.50 19.81 -3.23
N LEU A 37 8.42 19.59 -2.30
CA LEU A 37 8.31 18.48 -1.33
C LEU A 37 7.07 18.61 -0.43
N ILE A 38 6.75 19.81 0.05
CA ILE A 38 5.54 20.06 0.85
C ILE A 38 4.27 19.73 0.05
N ARG A 39 4.25 20.03 -1.26
CA ARG A 39 3.12 19.69 -2.15
C ARG A 39 2.99 18.19 -2.40
N LEU A 40 4.10 17.45 -2.40
CA LEU A 40 4.12 15.99 -2.56
C LEU A 40 3.75 15.25 -1.28
N PHE A 41 3.96 15.85 -0.11
CA PHE A 41 3.75 15.19 1.18
C PHE A 41 2.36 14.56 1.36
N PRO A 42 1.23 15.20 0.98
CA PRO A 42 -0.08 14.57 1.05
C PRO A 42 -0.19 13.30 0.19
N LEU A 43 0.34 13.32 -1.04
CA LEU A 43 0.39 12.14 -1.91
C LEU A 43 1.32 11.05 -1.35
N TRP A 44 2.42 11.45 -0.70
CA TRP A 44 3.30 10.52 0.00
C TRP A 44 2.60 9.82 1.16
N SER A 45 1.79 10.55 1.92
CA SER A 45 1.07 10.00 3.07
C SER A 45 0.03 8.94 2.70
N THR A 46 -0.56 8.97 1.48
CA THR A 46 -1.47 7.91 1.03
C THR A 46 -0.75 6.56 0.90
N GLY A 47 0.56 6.60 0.62
CA GLY A 47 1.40 5.41 0.58
C GLY A 47 1.67 4.81 1.95
N ILE A 48 1.65 5.60 3.03
CA ILE A 48 1.75 5.07 4.39
C ILE A 48 0.54 4.19 4.71
N TYR A 49 -0.67 4.66 4.41
CA TYR A 49 -1.90 3.89 4.62
C TYR A 49 -1.90 2.56 3.86
N LEU A 50 -1.48 2.59 2.59
CA LEU A 50 -1.38 1.37 1.80
C LEU A 50 -0.37 0.37 2.40
N ASN A 51 0.74 0.85 2.95
CA ASN A 51 1.70 0.01 3.65
C ASN A 51 1.17 -0.54 4.98
N ILE A 52 0.33 0.20 5.71
CA ILE A 52 -0.40 -0.32 6.87
C ILE A 52 -1.26 -1.51 6.45
N ALA A 53 -2.10 -1.33 5.42
CA ALA A 53 -2.97 -2.39 4.94
C ALA A 53 -2.18 -3.62 4.46
N ASN A 54 -1.11 -3.41 3.69
CA ASN A 54 -0.23 -4.48 3.21
C ASN A 54 0.41 -5.29 4.35
N ALA A 55 0.88 -4.61 5.40
CA ALA A 55 1.47 -5.27 6.57
C ALA A 55 0.45 -6.14 7.32
N VAL A 56 -0.75 -5.63 7.58
CA VAL A 56 -1.81 -6.41 8.25
C VAL A 56 -2.26 -7.57 7.35
N GLN A 57 -2.54 -7.29 6.08
CA GLN A 57 -2.95 -8.30 5.10
C GLN A 57 -1.95 -9.45 4.97
N THR A 58 -0.64 -9.16 4.91
CA THR A 58 0.40 -10.19 4.81
C THR A 58 0.34 -11.14 6.01
N ASN A 59 0.28 -10.60 7.22
CA ASN A 59 0.19 -11.42 8.45
C ASN A 59 -1.10 -12.26 8.49
N LEU A 60 -2.24 -11.64 8.19
CA LEU A 60 -3.53 -12.36 8.18
C LEU A 60 -3.57 -13.46 7.13
N THR A 61 -2.96 -13.25 5.96
CA THR A 61 -2.90 -14.27 4.90
C THR A 61 -2.13 -15.50 5.37
N ILE A 62 -1.05 -15.31 6.13
CA ILE A 62 -0.28 -16.42 6.71
C ILE A 62 -1.15 -17.20 7.69
N LEU A 63 -1.80 -16.52 8.64
CA LEU A 63 -2.67 -17.15 9.64
C LEU A 63 -3.86 -17.87 8.98
N GLN A 64 -4.48 -17.22 8.00
CA GLN A 64 -5.57 -17.80 7.21
C GLN A 64 -5.13 -19.07 6.49
N SER A 65 -3.98 -19.05 5.82
CA SER A 65 -3.45 -20.23 5.12
C SER A 65 -3.06 -21.36 6.08
N LEU A 66 -2.64 -21.05 7.32
CA LEU A 66 -2.36 -22.07 8.35
C LEU A 66 -3.64 -22.83 8.74
N ALA A 67 -4.78 -22.13 8.79
CA ALA A 67 -6.09 -22.70 9.10
C ALA A 67 -6.82 -23.32 7.89
N MET A 68 -6.15 -23.45 6.75
CA MET A 68 -6.68 -24.04 5.51
C MET A 68 -5.88 -25.27 5.08
N ASP A 69 -6.47 -26.11 4.23
CA ASP A 69 -5.79 -27.25 3.66
C ASP A 69 -4.77 -26.80 2.60
N ARG A 70 -3.48 -26.95 2.92
CA ARG A 70 -2.35 -26.57 2.08
C ARG A 70 -1.77 -27.74 1.28
N SER A 71 -2.46 -28.87 1.25
CA SER A 71 -1.99 -30.08 0.56
C SER A 71 -2.12 -29.91 -0.96
N LEU A 72 -1.05 -30.22 -1.69
CA LEU A 72 -1.00 -30.34 -3.13
C LEU A 72 -0.74 -31.79 -3.48
N GLY A 73 -1.81 -32.50 -3.82
CA GLY A 73 -1.75 -33.95 -4.00
C GLY A 73 -1.50 -34.69 -2.67
N PRO A 74 -1.04 -35.94 -2.72
CA PRO A 74 -1.02 -36.84 -1.56
C PRO A 74 0.15 -36.61 -0.58
N SER A 75 1.25 -35.98 -1.01
CA SER A 75 2.51 -35.97 -0.25
C SER A 75 3.12 -34.59 0.01
N PHE A 76 2.63 -33.54 -0.64
CA PHE A 76 3.22 -32.21 -0.52
C PHE A 76 2.29 -31.24 0.18
N LYS A 77 2.82 -30.51 1.19
CA LYS A 77 2.09 -29.44 1.90
C LYS A 77 2.82 -28.13 1.73
N VAL A 78 2.20 -27.18 1.03
CA VAL A 78 2.78 -25.87 0.73
C VAL A 78 2.97 -25.08 2.03
N PRO A 79 4.14 -24.50 2.33
CA PRO A 79 4.32 -23.65 3.51
C PRO A 79 3.36 -22.44 3.51
N ALA A 80 2.70 -22.15 4.63
CA ALA A 80 1.75 -21.05 4.76
C ALA A 80 2.32 -19.69 4.31
N ALA A 81 3.52 -19.34 4.77
CA ALA A 81 4.18 -18.09 4.40
C ALA A 81 4.51 -17.98 2.90
N SER A 82 4.61 -19.10 2.18
CA SER A 82 4.93 -19.10 0.75
C SER A 82 3.75 -18.67 -0.14
N PHE A 83 2.52 -18.58 0.38
CA PHE A 83 1.37 -18.11 -0.40
C PHE A 83 1.57 -16.68 -0.95
N GLN A 84 2.34 -15.84 -0.25
CA GLN A 84 2.63 -14.48 -0.73
C GLN A 84 3.36 -14.46 -2.08
N VAL A 85 4.06 -15.55 -2.45
CA VAL A 85 4.74 -15.69 -3.74
C VAL A 85 3.76 -15.53 -4.91
N PHE A 86 2.50 -15.96 -4.78
CA PHE A 86 1.50 -15.77 -5.84
C PHE A 86 1.25 -14.29 -6.16
N SER A 87 1.29 -13.42 -5.14
CA SER A 87 1.19 -11.98 -5.34
C SER A 87 2.42 -11.42 -6.06
N TYR A 88 3.64 -11.85 -5.69
CA TYR A 88 4.86 -11.42 -6.38
C TYR A 88 4.96 -11.92 -7.83
N ILE A 89 4.54 -13.16 -8.09
CA ILE A 89 4.44 -13.71 -9.46
C ILE A 89 3.43 -12.89 -10.26
N SER A 90 2.24 -12.64 -9.71
CA SER A 90 1.23 -11.81 -10.37
C SER A 90 1.76 -10.41 -10.68
N MET A 91 2.42 -9.77 -9.72
CA MET A 91 3.08 -8.48 -9.93
C MET A 91 4.09 -8.55 -11.08
N GLY A 92 4.97 -9.55 -11.08
CA GLY A 92 5.97 -9.76 -12.13
C GLY A 92 5.39 -10.03 -13.51
N ILE A 93 4.24 -10.72 -13.61
CA ILE A 93 3.51 -10.95 -14.86
C ILE A 93 2.76 -9.69 -15.31
N CYS A 94 2.15 -8.96 -14.37
CA CYS A 94 1.40 -7.74 -14.68
C CYS A 94 2.30 -6.62 -15.19
N LEU A 95 3.52 -6.46 -14.69
CA LEU A 95 4.45 -5.40 -15.15
C LEU A 95 4.66 -5.39 -16.69
N PRO A 96 5.13 -6.48 -17.34
CA PRO A 96 5.28 -6.49 -18.79
C PRO A 96 3.93 -6.40 -19.52
N LEU A 97 2.85 -6.93 -18.94
CA LEU A 97 1.52 -6.80 -19.55
C LEU A 97 1.04 -5.36 -19.59
N ILE A 98 1.28 -4.64 -18.50
CA ILE A 98 0.96 -3.23 -18.34
C ILE A 98 1.77 -2.39 -19.35
N ASP A 99 3.07 -2.61 -19.40
CA ASP A 99 3.98 -1.87 -20.29
C ASP A 99 3.70 -2.15 -21.77
N ARG A 100 3.46 -3.42 -22.12
CA ARG A 100 3.36 -3.86 -23.52
C ARG A 100 1.96 -3.77 -24.10
N PHE A 101 0.92 -3.94 -23.28
CA PHE A 101 -0.47 -4.01 -23.76
C PHE A 101 -1.33 -2.87 -23.21
N PHE A 102 -1.30 -2.64 -21.89
CA PHE A 102 -2.21 -1.67 -21.27
C PHE A 102 -1.91 -0.23 -21.69
N TYR A 103 -0.64 0.20 -21.73
CA TYR A 103 -0.32 1.57 -22.17
C TYR A 103 -0.58 1.83 -23.66
N PRO A 104 -0.23 0.94 -24.59
CA PRO A 104 -0.61 1.13 -25.99
C PRO A 104 -2.12 1.09 -26.20
N PHE A 105 -2.83 0.18 -25.52
CA PHE A 105 -4.27 0.05 -25.63
C PHE A 105 -5.02 1.27 -25.06
N SER A 106 -4.62 1.75 -23.88
CA SER A 106 -5.22 2.97 -23.30
C SER A 106 -4.99 4.21 -24.18
N ARG A 107 -3.83 4.32 -24.84
CA ARG A 107 -3.57 5.38 -25.83
C ARG A 107 -4.49 5.26 -27.05
N MET A 108 -4.80 4.05 -27.51
CA MET A 108 -5.72 3.82 -28.61
C MET A 108 -7.16 4.18 -28.24
N LEU A 109 -7.61 3.81 -27.04
CA LEU A 109 -9.00 4.01 -26.59
C LEU A 109 -9.28 5.44 -26.12
N VAL A 110 -8.43 5.99 -25.25
CA VAL A 110 -8.63 7.30 -24.58
C VAL A 110 -8.02 8.44 -25.41
N ARG A 111 -7.25 8.12 -26.47
CA ARG A 111 -6.51 9.09 -27.31
C ARG A 111 -5.59 10.03 -26.53
N ARG A 112 -5.27 9.70 -25.26
CA ARG A 112 -4.36 10.41 -24.37
C ARG A 112 -3.62 9.41 -23.49
N PRO A 113 -2.33 9.64 -23.17
CA PRO A 113 -1.60 8.79 -22.25
C PRO A 113 -2.21 8.87 -20.85
N LEU A 114 -2.35 7.72 -20.19
CA LEU A 114 -2.67 7.69 -18.77
C LEU A 114 -1.54 8.35 -17.97
N THR A 115 -1.89 9.31 -17.13
CA THR A 115 -0.92 9.96 -16.25
C THR A 115 -0.48 9.01 -15.13
N LEU A 116 0.68 9.24 -14.54
CA LEU A 116 1.17 8.46 -13.39
C LEU A 116 0.11 8.40 -12.27
N LEU A 117 -0.55 9.52 -11.98
CA LEU A 117 -1.61 9.58 -10.98
C LEU A 117 -2.81 8.66 -11.32
N HIS A 118 -3.22 8.55 -12.59
CA HIS A 118 -4.30 7.63 -12.94
C HIS A 118 -3.88 6.17 -12.75
N ARG A 119 -2.63 5.83 -13.09
CA ARG A 119 -2.08 4.48 -12.94
C ARG A 119 -2.02 4.06 -11.47
N ILE A 120 -1.50 4.94 -10.60
CA ILE A 120 -1.52 4.77 -9.14
C ILE A 120 -2.96 4.56 -8.62
N GLY A 121 -3.92 5.35 -9.14
CA GLY A 121 -5.33 5.22 -8.80
C GLY A 121 -5.92 3.84 -9.15
N VAL A 122 -5.57 3.27 -10.31
CA VAL A 122 -5.97 1.89 -10.69
C VAL A 122 -5.41 0.88 -9.69
N GLY A 123 -4.17 1.07 -9.25
CA GLY A 123 -3.53 0.25 -8.22
C GLY A 123 -4.34 0.22 -6.92
N HIS A 124 -4.76 1.38 -6.40
CA HIS A 124 -5.63 1.46 -5.22
C HIS A 124 -6.94 0.69 -5.39
N VAL A 125 -7.62 0.85 -6.53
CA VAL A 125 -8.88 0.14 -6.80
C VAL A 125 -8.68 -1.38 -6.79
N LEU A 126 -7.62 -1.87 -7.43
CA LEU A 126 -7.30 -3.30 -7.44
C LEU A 126 -6.97 -3.82 -6.03
N VAL A 127 -6.25 -3.04 -5.22
CA VAL A 127 -5.99 -3.40 -3.82
C VAL A 127 -7.29 -3.52 -3.01
N ILE A 128 -8.21 -2.57 -3.14
CA ILE A 128 -9.53 -2.62 -2.48
C ILE A 128 -10.30 -3.88 -2.90
N VAL A 129 -10.36 -4.16 -4.20
CA VAL A 129 -11.02 -5.36 -4.74
C VAL A 129 -10.35 -6.64 -4.21
N GLY A 130 -9.03 -6.66 -4.15
CA GLY A 130 -8.26 -7.78 -3.62
C GLY A 130 -8.52 -8.03 -2.13
N LEU A 131 -8.59 -6.98 -1.32
CA LEU A 131 -8.93 -7.08 0.11
C LEU A 131 -10.38 -7.53 0.32
N ALA A 132 -11.32 -7.03 -0.48
CA ALA A 132 -12.70 -7.50 -0.46
C ALA A 132 -12.79 -8.99 -0.86
N ALA A 133 -12.01 -9.42 -1.86
CA ALA A 133 -11.94 -10.83 -2.25
C ALA A 133 -11.35 -11.71 -1.13
N MET A 134 -10.32 -11.24 -0.42
CA MET A 134 -9.79 -11.92 0.79
C MET A 134 -10.88 -12.06 1.87
N ALA A 135 -11.65 -10.99 2.12
CA ALA A 135 -12.77 -11.02 3.06
C ALA A 135 -13.83 -12.06 2.69
N CYS A 136 -14.18 -12.15 1.40
CA CYS A 136 -15.12 -13.15 0.89
C CYS A 136 -14.60 -14.59 1.05
N VAL A 137 -13.32 -14.83 0.75
CA VAL A 137 -12.70 -16.15 0.95
C VAL A 137 -12.69 -16.53 2.43
N GLU A 138 -12.43 -15.58 3.32
CA GLU A 138 -12.45 -15.84 4.76
C GLU A 138 -13.86 -16.10 5.29
N ALA A 139 -14.85 -15.32 4.85
CA ALA A 139 -16.25 -15.57 5.18
C ALA A 139 -16.67 -16.97 4.72
N ARG A 140 -16.22 -17.41 3.55
CA ARG A 140 -16.46 -18.77 3.05
C ARG A 140 -15.79 -19.83 3.91
N ARG A 141 -14.54 -19.61 4.35
CA ARG A 141 -13.81 -20.54 5.24
C ARG A 141 -14.54 -20.72 6.57
N LEU A 142 -14.96 -19.64 7.19
CA LEU A 142 -15.72 -19.65 8.46
C LEU A 142 -17.08 -20.35 8.30
N GLN A 143 -17.77 -20.15 7.16
CA GLN A 143 -19.01 -20.88 6.86
C GLN A 143 -18.80 -22.40 6.78
N VAL A 144 -17.74 -22.85 6.08
CA VAL A 144 -17.42 -24.29 5.97
C VAL A 144 -17.08 -24.89 7.33
N MET A 145 -16.36 -24.15 8.17
CA MET A 145 -16.05 -24.55 9.54
C MET A 145 -17.33 -24.77 10.38
N HIS A 146 -18.27 -23.82 10.34
CA HIS A 146 -19.55 -23.94 11.05
C HIS A 146 -20.39 -25.10 10.52
N GLN A 147 -20.48 -25.27 9.20
CA GLN A 147 -21.26 -26.35 8.58
C GLN A 147 -20.74 -27.74 8.95
N ARG A 148 -19.43 -27.89 9.15
CA ARG A 148 -18.81 -29.16 9.54
C ARG A 148 -18.74 -29.38 11.06
N GLY A 149 -19.34 -28.49 11.85
CA GLY A 149 -19.34 -28.60 13.32
C GLY A 149 -17.97 -28.45 13.96
N LEU A 150 -16.96 -27.99 13.20
CA LEU A 150 -15.58 -27.84 13.69
C LEU A 150 -15.46 -26.76 14.77
N ALA A 151 -16.46 -25.87 14.90
CA ALA A 151 -16.55 -24.88 15.96
C ALA A 151 -16.99 -25.45 17.32
N VAL A 152 -17.61 -26.65 17.35
CA VAL A 152 -18.13 -27.28 18.58
C VAL A 152 -17.11 -28.26 19.18
N ALA A 153 -16.18 -28.77 18.38
CA ALA A 153 -15.05 -29.59 18.82
C ALA A 153 -13.96 -28.69 19.45
N GLY A 154 -14.27 -28.07 20.59
CA GLY A 154 -13.46 -27.07 21.29
C GLY A 154 -12.11 -27.53 21.86
N ASP A 155 -11.49 -28.57 21.31
CA ASP A 155 -10.23 -29.15 21.80
C ASP A 155 -9.04 -28.97 20.84
N HIS A 156 -9.23 -28.35 19.67
CA HIS A 156 -8.16 -28.17 18.69
C HIS A 156 -8.00 -26.71 18.30
N LEU A 157 -7.16 -25.98 19.05
CA LEU A 157 -6.67 -24.64 18.73
C LEU A 157 -6.08 -24.52 17.30
N ASP A 158 -5.75 -25.66 16.66
CA ASP A 158 -5.16 -25.75 15.32
C ASP A 158 -6.07 -26.48 14.29
N ALA A 159 -7.39 -26.46 14.48
CA ALA A 159 -8.31 -27.13 13.57
C ALA A 159 -8.16 -26.57 12.13
N VAL A 160 -7.68 -27.43 11.22
CA VAL A 160 -7.55 -27.09 9.80
C VAL A 160 -8.91 -27.26 9.13
N VAL A 161 -9.44 -26.17 8.55
CA VAL A 161 -10.68 -26.23 7.78
C VAL A 161 -10.40 -26.96 6.46
N PRO A 162 -11.22 -27.95 6.07
CA PRO A 162 -11.06 -28.71 4.83
C PRO A 162 -11.51 -27.90 3.61
N MET A 163 -10.86 -26.75 3.43
CA MET A 163 -10.98 -25.84 2.30
C MET A 163 -9.57 -25.58 1.79
N SER A 164 -9.35 -25.79 0.49
CA SER A 164 -8.02 -25.62 -0.10
C SER A 164 -7.53 -24.18 0.05
N ALA A 165 -6.30 -24.00 0.51
CA ALA A 165 -5.64 -22.70 0.56
C ALA A 165 -5.43 -22.08 -0.83
N LEU A 166 -5.57 -22.86 -1.91
CA LEU A 166 -5.52 -22.36 -3.29
C LEU A 166 -6.60 -21.30 -3.61
N TRP A 167 -7.69 -21.24 -2.83
CA TRP A 167 -8.67 -20.16 -2.92
C TRP A 167 -8.07 -18.76 -2.68
N LEU A 168 -6.93 -18.68 -1.98
CA LEU A 168 -6.21 -17.42 -1.73
C LEU A 168 -5.44 -16.93 -2.97
N VAL A 169 -5.17 -17.80 -3.95
CA VAL A 169 -4.35 -17.47 -5.13
C VAL A 169 -4.98 -16.33 -5.93
N LEU A 170 -6.29 -16.36 -6.17
CA LEU A 170 -6.97 -15.32 -6.96
C LEU A 170 -6.96 -13.95 -6.27
N PRO A 171 -7.38 -13.81 -4.99
CA PRO A 171 -7.23 -12.54 -4.26
C PRO A 171 -5.79 -12.04 -4.22
N LEU A 172 -4.82 -12.92 -3.96
CA LEU A 172 -3.40 -12.55 -3.94
C LEU A 172 -2.89 -12.10 -5.32
N ALA A 173 -3.38 -12.71 -6.40
CA ALA A 173 -3.07 -12.29 -7.75
C ALA A 173 -3.63 -10.89 -8.05
N ILE A 174 -4.85 -10.58 -7.63
CA ILE A 174 -5.46 -9.24 -7.75
C ILE A 174 -4.63 -8.21 -6.97
N LEU A 175 -4.21 -8.53 -5.74
CA LEU A 175 -3.37 -7.67 -4.91
C LEU A 175 -1.98 -7.43 -5.53
N GLY A 176 -1.39 -8.47 -6.13
CA GLY A 176 -0.15 -8.39 -6.88
C GLY A 176 -0.27 -7.51 -8.13
N ALA A 177 -1.39 -7.63 -8.86
CA ALA A 177 -1.69 -6.75 -9.99
C ALA A 177 -1.86 -5.30 -9.56
N GLY A 178 -2.55 -5.04 -8.44
CA GLY A 178 -2.65 -3.70 -7.85
C GLY A 178 -1.29 -3.11 -7.49
N SER A 179 -0.42 -3.90 -6.88
CA SER A 179 0.96 -3.51 -6.58
C SER A 179 1.77 -3.17 -7.84
N ALA A 180 1.56 -3.87 -8.96
CA ALA A 180 2.23 -3.58 -10.23
C ALA A 180 1.86 -2.21 -10.81
N PHE A 181 0.62 -1.75 -10.62
CA PHE A 181 0.18 -0.41 -11.00
C PHE A 181 0.62 0.68 -10.02
N TYR A 182 0.75 0.34 -8.74
CA TYR A 182 1.01 1.31 -7.69
C TYR A 182 2.51 1.58 -7.46
N LEU A 183 3.30 0.54 -7.18
CA LEU A 183 4.67 0.69 -6.66
C LEU A 183 5.62 1.39 -7.65
N PRO A 184 5.76 0.93 -8.90
CA PRO A 184 6.68 1.56 -9.85
C PRO A 184 6.27 3.00 -10.16
N ASP A 185 4.97 3.27 -10.28
CA ASP A 185 4.46 4.58 -10.63
C ASP A 185 4.56 5.58 -9.50
N GLN A 186 4.40 5.13 -8.26
CA GLN A 186 4.65 5.95 -7.08
C GLN A 186 6.14 6.32 -6.97
N VAL A 187 7.05 5.35 -7.13
CA VAL A 187 8.49 5.61 -7.13
C VAL A 187 8.87 6.57 -8.26
N ASN A 188 8.31 6.37 -9.46
CA ASN A 188 8.57 7.23 -10.60
C ASN A 188 8.03 8.65 -10.39
N LEU A 189 6.84 8.80 -9.79
CA LEU A 189 6.27 10.10 -9.44
C LEU A 189 7.22 10.84 -8.49
N TYR A 190 7.66 10.21 -7.41
CA TYR A 190 8.59 10.88 -6.49
C TYR A 190 9.94 11.15 -7.14
N TYR A 191 10.46 10.24 -7.95
CA TYR A 191 11.74 10.45 -8.63
C TYR A 191 11.70 11.63 -9.63
N GLN A 192 10.56 11.84 -10.32
CA GLN A 192 10.38 12.96 -11.25
C GLN A 192 10.18 14.29 -10.54
N GLU A 193 9.51 14.27 -9.38
CA GLU A 193 9.13 15.48 -8.66
C GLU A 193 10.15 15.92 -7.61
N PHE A 194 11.08 15.04 -7.24
CA PHE A 194 12.16 15.41 -6.33
C PHE A 194 13.18 16.33 -7.03
N PRO A 195 13.65 17.39 -6.35
CA PRO A 195 14.71 18.25 -6.85
C PRO A 195 15.95 17.45 -7.26
N ALA A 196 16.67 17.92 -8.29
CA ALA A 196 17.87 17.24 -8.79
C ALA A 196 18.93 17.01 -7.69
N SER A 197 19.03 17.95 -6.75
CA SER A 197 19.90 17.89 -5.56
C SER A 197 19.51 16.80 -4.56
N LEU A 198 18.24 16.38 -4.54
CA LEU A 198 17.66 15.42 -3.57
C LEU A 198 17.21 14.12 -4.23
N LYS A 199 17.60 13.86 -5.48
CA LYS A 199 17.11 12.72 -6.25
C LYS A 199 17.38 11.37 -5.57
N ASN A 200 18.54 11.23 -4.93
CA ASN A 200 18.91 10.03 -4.16
C ASN A 200 18.13 9.90 -2.83
N VAL A 201 17.54 10.99 -2.33
CA VAL A 201 16.68 10.98 -1.13
C VAL A 201 15.28 10.45 -1.46
N GLY A 202 14.83 10.52 -2.71
CA GLY A 202 13.51 10.06 -3.15
C GLY A 202 13.23 8.58 -2.84
N THR A 203 14.21 7.70 -3.09
CA THR A 203 14.08 6.27 -2.76
C THR A 203 14.01 6.03 -1.25
N SER A 204 14.79 6.77 -0.46
CA SER A 204 14.76 6.69 1.01
C SER A 204 13.41 7.12 1.58
N VAL A 205 12.76 8.11 0.97
CA VAL A 205 11.42 8.58 1.37
C VAL A 205 10.35 7.51 1.08
N CYS A 206 10.50 6.73 0.00
CA CYS A 206 9.63 5.57 -0.25
C CYS A 206 9.78 4.52 0.86
N LEU A 207 11.02 4.14 1.20
CA LEU A 207 11.30 3.16 2.25
C LEU A 207 10.87 3.65 3.63
N LEU A 208 10.96 4.96 3.88
CA LEU A 208 10.44 5.57 5.10
C LEU A 208 8.93 5.39 5.23
N ALA A 209 8.16 5.56 4.14
CA ALA A 209 6.72 5.30 4.16
C ALA A 209 6.41 3.83 4.47
N VAL A 210 7.19 2.89 3.91
CA VAL A 210 7.07 1.46 4.24
C VAL A 210 7.31 1.25 5.73
N GLY A 211 8.43 1.75 6.27
CA GLY A 211 8.77 1.62 7.68
C GLY A 211 7.67 2.18 8.60
N ILE A 212 7.22 3.42 8.35
CA ILE A 212 6.14 4.04 9.12
C ILE A 212 4.85 3.22 9.04
N GLY A 213 4.47 2.77 7.85
CA GLY A 213 3.26 1.96 7.65
C GLY A 213 3.31 0.64 8.42
N TYR A 214 4.45 -0.06 8.40
CA TYR A 214 4.63 -1.31 9.15
C TYR A 214 4.59 -1.08 10.66
N TYR A 215 5.23 -0.02 11.17
CA TYR A 215 5.13 0.32 12.59
C TYR A 215 3.69 0.65 13.01
N LEU A 216 2.99 1.49 12.22
CA LEU A 216 1.60 1.87 12.48
C LEU A 216 0.63 0.70 12.35
N SER A 217 0.94 -0.31 11.52
CA SER A 217 0.13 -1.53 11.41
C SER A 217 -0.02 -2.24 12.75
N THR A 218 1.01 -2.23 13.59
CA THR A 218 0.94 -2.83 14.93
C THR A 218 -0.05 -2.09 15.84
N THR A 219 -0.15 -0.77 15.69
CA THR A 219 -1.13 0.06 16.40
C THR A 219 -2.55 -0.24 15.93
N VAL A 220 -2.74 -0.38 14.61
CA VAL A 220 -4.05 -0.75 14.02
C VAL A 220 -4.49 -2.12 14.52
N VAL A 221 -3.61 -3.12 14.49
CA VAL A 221 -3.89 -4.47 15.01
C VAL A 221 -4.29 -4.43 16.49
N ARG A 222 -3.50 -3.75 17.33
CA ARG A 222 -3.82 -3.61 18.77
C ARG A 222 -5.16 -2.91 19.00
N ALA A 223 -5.48 -1.89 18.21
CA ALA A 223 -6.75 -1.20 18.30
C ALA A 223 -7.92 -2.13 17.95
N VAL A 224 -7.80 -2.91 16.88
CA VAL A 224 -8.80 -3.92 16.48
C VAL A 224 -9.00 -4.97 17.58
N GLN A 225 -7.91 -5.51 18.14
CA GLN A 225 -7.98 -6.48 19.25
C GLN A 225 -8.63 -5.91 20.51
N LYS A 226 -8.39 -4.63 20.82
CA LYS A 226 -8.96 -3.99 22.01
C LYS A 226 -10.44 -3.65 21.85
N VAL A 227 -10.86 -3.25 20.65
CA VAL A 227 -12.22 -2.74 20.39
C VAL A 227 -13.17 -3.84 19.92
N THR A 228 -12.66 -4.92 19.33
CA THR A 228 -13.48 -5.97 18.71
C THR A 228 -13.00 -7.36 19.09
N PRO A 229 -13.91 -8.35 19.18
CA PRO A 229 -13.55 -9.75 19.36
C PRO A 229 -13.14 -10.42 18.04
N TRP A 230 -12.77 -9.65 17.00
CA TRP A 230 -12.56 -10.18 15.64
C TRP A 230 -11.18 -10.79 15.44
N LEU A 231 -10.20 -10.39 16.24
CA LEU A 231 -8.83 -10.87 16.13
C LEU A 231 -8.39 -11.51 17.46
N THR A 232 -8.72 -12.80 17.59
CA THR A 232 -8.35 -13.69 18.69
C THR A 232 -7.04 -14.42 18.38
N ASP A 233 -6.44 -15.07 19.40
CA ASP A 233 -5.20 -15.85 19.21
C ASP A 233 -5.42 -17.05 18.27
N ASP A 234 -6.62 -17.65 18.31
CA ASP A 234 -7.08 -18.62 17.32
C ASP A 234 -7.92 -17.92 16.24
N ILE A 235 -7.49 -18.07 14.99
CA ILE A 235 -8.17 -17.48 13.83
C ILE A 235 -9.55 -18.10 13.56
N ASN A 236 -9.79 -19.34 14.00
CA ASN A 236 -11.06 -20.04 13.82
C ASN A 236 -12.17 -19.47 14.71
N SER A 237 -11.83 -19.04 15.93
CA SER A 237 -12.77 -18.37 16.84
C SER A 237 -13.02 -16.89 16.51
N GLY A 238 -12.14 -16.29 15.71
CA GLY A 238 -12.21 -14.89 15.31
C GLY A 238 -13.14 -14.59 14.12
N ARG A 239 -13.23 -13.31 13.78
CA ARG A 239 -13.95 -12.79 12.60
C ARG A 239 -12.99 -12.01 11.70
N VAL A 240 -11.99 -12.72 11.19
CA VAL A 240 -10.95 -12.14 10.33
C VAL A 240 -11.49 -11.62 9.01
N ASP A 241 -12.64 -12.14 8.56
CA ASP A 241 -13.41 -11.60 7.45
C ASP A 241 -13.77 -10.11 7.68
N ASN A 242 -14.19 -9.75 8.89
CA ASN A 242 -14.48 -8.36 9.24
C ASN A 242 -13.21 -7.49 9.27
N VAL A 243 -12.06 -8.05 9.66
CA VAL A 243 -10.79 -7.31 9.64
C VAL A 243 -10.38 -7.01 8.20
N TYR A 244 -10.52 -7.96 7.26
CA TYR A 244 -10.31 -7.68 5.84
C TYR A 244 -11.28 -6.62 5.29
N TRP A 245 -12.55 -6.61 5.72
CA TRP A 245 -13.50 -5.56 5.37
C TRP A 245 -13.10 -4.18 5.91
N ILE A 246 -12.58 -4.09 7.16
CA ILE A 246 -12.02 -2.84 7.68
C ILE A 246 -10.87 -2.36 6.79
N LEU A 247 -9.94 -3.26 6.44
CA LEU A 247 -8.80 -2.91 5.59
C LEU A 247 -9.27 -2.41 4.21
N ALA A 248 -10.25 -3.08 3.60
CA ALA A 248 -10.84 -2.65 2.33
C ALA A 248 -11.51 -1.27 2.45
N GLY A 249 -12.24 -1.01 3.55
CA GLY A 249 -12.87 0.28 3.82
C GLY A 249 -11.85 1.39 4.07
N LEU A 250 -10.79 1.10 4.83
CA LEU A 250 -9.69 2.04 5.08
C LEU A 250 -8.95 2.39 3.79
N GLU A 251 -8.70 1.41 2.92
CA GLU A 251 -8.14 1.66 1.58
C GLU A 251 -9.11 2.41 0.67
N GLY A 252 -10.42 2.19 0.80
CA GLY A 252 -11.44 3.00 0.14
C GLY A 252 -11.38 4.47 0.55
N LEU A 253 -11.28 4.75 1.85
CA LEU A 253 -11.10 6.11 2.37
C LEU A 253 -9.75 6.71 1.93
N ASN A 254 -8.68 5.92 1.96
CA ASN A 254 -7.36 6.31 1.47
C ASN A 254 -7.40 6.66 -0.03
N PHE A 255 -8.14 5.90 -0.84
CA PHE A 255 -8.33 6.20 -2.26
C PHE A 255 -9.08 7.52 -2.49
N LEU A 256 -10.13 7.79 -1.71
CA LEU A 256 -10.82 9.09 -1.78
C LEU A 256 -9.88 10.24 -1.40
N TYR A 257 -9.11 10.06 -0.32
CA TYR A 257 -8.08 11.01 0.10
C TYR A 257 -7.03 11.23 -1.00
N TYR A 258 -6.53 10.14 -1.60
CA TYR A 258 -5.61 10.17 -2.74
C TYR A 258 -6.17 10.96 -3.92
N VAL A 259 -7.44 10.75 -4.30
CA VAL A 259 -8.07 11.48 -5.41
C VAL A 259 -8.15 12.99 -5.09
N LEU A 260 -8.47 13.36 -3.86
CA LEU A 260 -8.46 14.77 -3.43
C LEU A 260 -7.05 15.37 -3.51
N CYS A 261 -6.05 14.67 -2.98
CA CYS A 261 -4.64 15.09 -3.04
C CYS A 261 -4.15 15.22 -4.48
N ALA A 262 -4.47 14.27 -5.36
CA ALA A 262 -4.07 14.29 -6.76
C ALA A 262 -4.70 15.46 -7.53
N LYS A 263 -5.96 15.81 -7.24
CA LYS A 263 -6.62 16.99 -7.82
C LYS A 263 -5.98 18.29 -7.36
N LEU A 264 -5.72 18.43 -6.06
CA LEU A 264 -5.08 19.61 -5.48
C LEU A 264 -3.66 19.79 -6.01
N TYR A 265 -2.89 18.70 -6.07
CA TYR A 265 -1.54 18.69 -6.61
C TYR A 265 -1.53 19.14 -8.08
N LYS A 266 -2.45 18.63 -8.92
CA LYS A 266 -2.56 19.06 -10.33
C LYS A 266 -2.96 20.53 -10.48
N LEU A 267 -3.82 21.04 -9.60
CA LEU A 267 -4.20 22.46 -9.62
C LEU A 267 -3.01 23.36 -9.30
N GLN A 268 -2.19 22.97 -8.32
CA GLN A 268 -1.01 23.72 -7.89
C GLN A 268 0.18 23.60 -8.84
N SER A 269 0.24 22.56 -9.68
CA SER A 269 1.28 22.41 -10.70
C SER A 269 0.94 23.14 -12.01
N SER A 270 -0.31 23.55 -12.19
CA SER A 270 -0.79 24.23 -13.40
C SER A 270 -0.88 25.76 -13.24
N GLY A 271 -0.57 26.31 -12.06
CA GLY A 271 -0.57 27.75 -11.75
C GLY A 271 0.77 28.19 -11.21
#